data_AF-A0A7S2VL19-F1
#
_entry.id   AF-A0A7S2VL19-F1
#
_cell.length_a   1.000
_cell.length_b   1.000
_cell.length_c   1.000
_cell.angle_alpha   90.00
_cell.angle_beta   90.00
_cell.angle_gamma   90.00
#
_symmetry.space_group_name_H-M   'P 1'
#
loop_
_entity.id
_entity.type
_entity.pdbx_description
1 polymer ?
#
loop_
_entity_poly.entity_id
_entity_poly.type
_entity_poly.pdbx_seq_one_letter_code
_entity_poly.pdbx_strand_id
1 'polypeptide(L)'
;VKPAIWNTSFFRAGAILAGGALAGQVLPFAPLLHLSAFSIWLGANVWTTFIAGITMFKELPRQTFGKLQAVLFPKYFQLGAGCTAVVLLTGLRMGLPAGPAVVSLACTLANMLYLEPQATSTMMERYDRQNKGLKDPAVDKRLGARFGKLHGMS
;
A
#
# COMPACT_ATOMS: atom_id res chain seq x y z
N VAL A 1 43.92 -15.18 16.66
CA VAL A 1 44.29 -14.20 15.61
C VAL A 1 43.12 -13.26 15.40
N LYS A 2 43.28 -11.94 15.51
CA LYS A 2 42.19 -11.00 15.19
C LYS A 2 42.00 -10.99 13.66
N PRO A 3 40.78 -11.16 13.14
CA PRO A 3 40.56 -11.12 11.70
C PRO A 3 40.93 -9.73 11.17
N ALA A 4 41.61 -9.70 10.03
CA ALA A 4 41.92 -8.44 9.36
C ALA A 4 40.62 -7.68 9.04
N ILE A 5 40.68 -6.35 9.05
CA ILE A 5 39.48 -5.50 8.98
C ILE A 5 38.64 -5.80 7.74
N TRP A 6 39.30 -6.16 6.63
CA TRP A 6 38.67 -6.47 5.34
C TRP A 6 37.95 -7.82 5.29
N ASN A 7 38.13 -8.67 6.31
CA ASN A 7 37.40 -9.91 6.45
C ASN A 7 36.17 -9.79 7.36
N THR A 8 35.88 -8.60 7.89
CA THR A 8 34.65 -8.35 8.66
C THR A 8 33.45 -8.13 7.74
N SER A 9 32.26 -8.56 8.16
CA SER A 9 31.02 -8.36 7.41
C SER A 9 30.73 -6.87 7.15
N PHE A 10 31.10 -6.02 8.10
CA PHE A 10 30.94 -4.56 7.99
C PHE A 10 31.80 -3.97 6.88
N PHE A 11 33.09 -4.29 6.83
CA PHE A 11 33.98 -3.80 5.77
C PHE A 11 33.58 -4.35 4.40
N ARG A 12 33.21 -5.64 4.32
CA ARG A 12 32.78 -6.26 3.05
C ARG A 12 31.50 -5.62 2.52
N ALA A 13 30.51 -5.37 3.39
CA ALA A 13 29.30 -4.65 3.02
C ALA A 13 29.63 -3.22 2.57
N GLY A 14 30.48 -2.50 3.31
CA GLY A 14 30.95 -1.17 2.94
C GLY A 14 31.69 -1.13 1.61
N ALA A 15 32.56 -2.11 1.33
CA ALA A 15 33.32 -2.20 0.09
C ALA A 15 32.43 -2.54 -1.12
N ILE A 16 31.42 -3.40 -0.96
CA ILE A 16 30.43 -3.69 -2.00
C ILE A 16 29.59 -2.43 -2.29
N LEU A 17 29.13 -1.73 -1.26
CA LEU A 17 28.35 -0.50 -1.40
C LEU A 17 29.18 0.62 -2.04
N ALA A 18 30.44 0.80 -1.62
CA ALA A 18 31.35 1.80 -2.16
C ALA A 18 31.79 1.47 -3.59
N GLY A 19 32.08 0.20 -3.89
CA GLY A 19 32.41 -0.27 -5.24
C GLY A 19 31.23 -0.10 -6.21
N GLY A 20 30.01 -0.40 -5.76
CA GLY A 20 28.78 -0.11 -6.52
C GLY A 20 28.59 1.39 -6.77
N ALA A 21 28.78 2.21 -5.73
CA ALA A 21 28.65 3.66 -5.83
C ALA A 21 29.69 4.30 -6.77
N LEU A 22 30.97 3.88 -6.70
CA LEU A 22 32.05 4.40 -7.54
C LEU A 22 31.94 3.97 -9.02
N ALA A 23 31.29 2.84 -9.30
CA ALA A 23 30.96 2.41 -10.67
C ALA A 23 29.71 3.12 -11.26
N GLY A 24 29.17 4.15 -10.59
CA GLY A 24 27.94 4.84 -11.02
C GLY A 24 26.65 4.04 -10.80
N GLN A 25 26.71 2.92 -10.07
CA GLN A 25 25.60 2.02 -9.78
C GLN A 25 25.31 2.01 -8.28
N VAL A 26 24.72 3.09 -7.76
CA VAL A 26 24.22 3.11 -6.36
C VAL A 26 23.10 2.07 -6.14
N LEU A 27 22.57 1.47 -7.22
CA LEU A 27 21.74 0.26 -7.20
C LEU A 27 22.17 -0.67 -8.35
N PRO A 28 23.17 -1.58 -8.17
CA PRO A 28 23.19 -2.77 -9.03
C PRO A 28 21.78 -3.40 -8.92
N PHE A 29 21.22 -3.88 -10.03
CA PHE A 29 19.85 -4.46 -10.08
C PHE A 29 18.66 -3.48 -10.15
N ALA A 30 18.84 -2.19 -10.48
CA ALA A 30 17.70 -1.27 -10.65
C ALA A 30 16.56 -1.80 -11.57
N PRO A 31 16.84 -2.44 -12.73
CA PRO A 31 15.78 -3.05 -13.55
C PRO A 31 15.05 -4.21 -12.85
N LEU A 32 15.78 -5.05 -12.10
CA LEU A 32 15.21 -6.17 -11.36
C LEU A 32 14.33 -5.67 -10.20
N LEU A 33 14.80 -4.66 -9.46
CA LEU A 33 14.03 -4.03 -8.38
C LEU A 33 12.77 -3.34 -8.93
N HIS A 34 12.90 -2.65 -10.05
CA HIS A 34 11.77 -2.01 -10.73
C HIS A 34 10.71 -3.03 -11.11
N LEU A 35 11.11 -4.08 -11.84
CA LEU A 35 10.21 -5.14 -12.28
C LEU A 35 9.59 -5.86 -11.09
N SER A 36 10.37 -6.20 -10.08
CA SER A 36 9.89 -6.89 -8.89
C SER A 36 8.86 -6.07 -8.13
N ALA A 37 9.13 -4.78 -7.89
CA ALA A 37 8.20 -3.88 -7.21
C ALA A 37 6.91 -3.67 -8.02
N PHE A 38 7.03 -3.49 -9.34
CA PHE A 38 5.89 -3.40 -10.24
C PHE A 38 5.05 -4.69 -10.22
N SER A 39 5.68 -5.86 -10.34
CA SER A 39 4.99 -7.16 -10.34
C SER A 39 4.31 -7.46 -9.02
N ILE A 40 4.94 -7.17 -7.88
CA ILE A 40 4.32 -7.31 -6.55
C ILE A 40 3.09 -6.42 -6.45
N TRP A 41 3.20 -5.15 -6.85
CA TRP A 41 2.08 -4.23 -6.75
C TRP A 41 0.92 -4.59 -7.69
N LEU A 42 1.22 -4.92 -8.94
CA LEU A 42 0.24 -5.38 -9.90
C LEU A 42 -0.46 -6.66 -9.42
N GLY A 43 0.31 -7.64 -8.94
CA GLY A 43 -0.21 -8.88 -8.38
C GLY A 43 -1.11 -8.63 -7.17
N ALA A 44 -0.71 -7.73 -6.26
CA ALA A 44 -1.52 -7.33 -5.12
C ALA A 44 -2.85 -6.67 -5.54
N ASN A 45 -2.83 -5.79 -6.55
CA ASN A 45 -4.04 -5.17 -7.10
C ASN A 45 -4.98 -6.22 -7.69
N VAL A 46 -4.47 -7.13 -8.53
CA VAL A 46 -5.27 -8.17 -9.16
C VAL A 46 -5.88 -9.11 -8.12
N TRP A 47 -5.05 -9.60 -7.19
CA TRP A 47 -5.50 -10.52 -6.15
C TRP A 47 -6.53 -9.87 -5.22
N THR A 48 -6.28 -8.64 -4.76
CA THR A 48 -7.15 -7.95 -3.79
C THR A 48 -8.48 -7.57 -4.42
N THR A 49 -8.49 -7.07 -5.66
CA THR A 49 -9.70 -6.56 -6.30
C THR A 49 -10.58 -7.68 -6.85
N PHE A 50 -10.01 -8.63 -7.61
CA PHE A 50 -10.80 -9.59 -8.37
C PHE A 50 -11.02 -10.92 -7.67
N ILE A 51 -10.11 -11.30 -6.76
CA ILE A 51 -10.15 -12.61 -6.12
C ILE A 51 -10.58 -12.44 -4.66
N ALA A 52 -9.69 -11.94 -3.81
CA ALA A 52 -9.94 -11.84 -2.38
C ALA A 52 -11.15 -10.93 -2.08
N GLY A 53 -11.23 -9.75 -2.70
CA GLY A 53 -12.31 -8.79 -2.47
C GLY A 53 -13.69 -9.34 -2.81
N ILE A 54 -13.84 -9.94 -4.00
CA ILE A 54 -15.11 -10.52 -4.46
C ILE A 54 -15.49 -11.73 -3.61
N THR A 55 -14.55 -12.64 -3.33
CA THR A 55 -14.80 -13.80 -2.47
C THR A 55 -15.25 -13.35 -1.08
N MET A 56 -14.51 -12.45 -0.43
CA MET A 56 -14.88 -11.98 0.90
C MET A 56 -16.22 -11.23 0.91
N PHE A 57 -16.54 -10.47 -0.14
CA PHE A 57 -17.82 -9.77 -0.24
C PHE A 57 -19.02 -10.73 -0.37
N LYS A 58 -18.84 -11.85 -1.08
CA LYS A 58 -19.89 -12.86 -1.29
C LYS A 58 -20.07 -13.80 -0.11
N GLU A 59 -18.97 -14.21 0.51
CA GLU A 59 -18.97 -15.30 1.49
C GLU A 59 -19.08 -14.83 2.95
N LEU A 60 -18.70 -13.57 3.27
CA LEU A 60 -18.70 -13.08 4.64
C LEU A 60 -19.93 -12.23 4.98
N PRO A 61 -20.48 -12.33 6.20
CA PRO A 61 -21.46 -11.38 6.70
C PRO A 61 -20.94 -9.93 6.62
N ARG A 62 -21.82 -8.99 6.28
CA ARG A 62 -21.44 -7.60 5.94
C ARG A 62 -20.55 -6.91 6.99
N GLN A 63 -20.85 -7.06 8.28
CA GLN A 63 -20.03 -6.47 9.34
C GLN A 63 -18.67 -7.18 9.49
N THR A 64 -18.62 -8.50 9.33
CA THR A 64 -17.38 -9.28 9.37
C THR A 64 -16.46 -8.89 8.22
N PHE A 65 -17.02 -8.77 7.01
CA PHE A 65 -16.31 -8.26 5.84
C PHE A 65 -15.70 -6.88 6.09
N GLY A 66 -16.50 -5.92 6.58
CA GLY A 66 -16.04 -4.56 6.84
C GLY A 66 -14.93 -4.51 7.90
N LYS A 67 -15.03 -5.31 8.97
CA LYS A 67 -13.99 -5.42 10.01
C LYS A 67 -12.68 -5.99 9.46
N LEU A 68 -12.76 -7.00 8.59
CA LEU A 68 -11.58 -7.58 7.95
C LEU A 68 -10.92 -6.57 7.00
N GLN A 69 -11.72 -5.87 6.19
CA GLN A 69 -11.24 -4.81 5.30
C GLN A 69 -10.52 -3.67 6.05
N ALA A 70 -11.05 -3.23 7.19
CA ALA A 70 -10.46 -2.18 8.01
C ALA A 70 -9.03 -2.49 8.51
N VAL A 71 -8.69 -3.77 8.64
CA VAL A 71 -7.33 -4.19 9.04
C VAL A 71 -6.44 -4.50 7.83
N LEU A 72 -7.04 -4.89 6.71
CA LEU A 72 -6.33 -5.22 5.47
C LEU A 72 -5.92 -3.97 4.68
N PHE A 73 -6.81 -2.99 4.54
CA PHE A 73 -6.55 -1.82 3.69
C PHE A 73 -5.31 -1.01 4.08
N PRO A 74 -5.04 -0.74 5.38
CA PRO A 74 -3.80 -0.05 5.75
C PRO A 74 -2.54 -0.80 5.28
N LYS A 75 -2.53 -2.14 5.41
CA LYS A 75 -1.40 -2.97 4.96
C LYS A 75 -1.26 -2.97 3.44
N TYR A 76 -2.39 -3.03 2.73
CA TYR A 76 -2.45 -2.96 1.28
C TYR A 76 -1.88 -1.63 0.76
N PHE A 77 -2.29 -0.50 1.33
CA PHE A 77 -1.81 0.81 0.91
C PHE A 77 -0.34 1.06 1.33
N GLN A 78 0.13 0.51 2.45
CA GLN A 78 1.55 0.54 2.82
C GLN A 78 2.41 -0.24 1.81
N LEU A 79 1.97 -1.44 1.40
CA LEU A 79 2.64 -2.20 0.35
C LEU A 79 2.65 -1.41 -0.97
N GLY A 80 1.53 -0.83 -1.34
CA GLY A 80 1.42 0.01 -2.54
C GLY A 80 2.34 1.21 -2.53
N ALA A 81 2.38 1.97 -1.43
CA ALA A 81 3.25 3.13 -1.28
C ALA A 81 4.72 2.72 -1.38
N GLY A 82 5.10 1.62 -0.72
CA GLY A 82 6.46 1.08 -0.79
C GLY A 82 6.85 0.66 -2.20
N CYS A 83 6.04 -0.16 -2.87
CA CYS A 83 6.31 -0.63 -4.22
C CYS A 83 6.35 0.51 -5.24
N THR A 84 5.38 1.44 -5.18
CA THR A 84 5.32 2.57 -6.12
C THR A 84 6.47 3.56 -5.90
N ALA A 85 6.93 3.76 -4.66
CA ALA A 85 8.14 4.52 -4.37
C ALA A 85 9.40 3.85 -4.97
N VAL A 86 9.55 2.53 -4.85
CA VAL A 86 10.66 1.79 -5.47
C VAL A 86 10.61 1.91 -7.00
N VAL A 87 9.43 1.76 -7.61
CA VAL A 87 9.21 1.95 -9.06
C VAL A 87 9.61 3.36 -9.49
N LEU A 88 9.23 4.39 -8.73
CA LEU A 88 9.60 5.78 -9.00
C LEU A 88 11.12 5.98 -8.94
N LEU A 89 11.77 5.57 -7.86
CA LEU A 89 13.21 5.77 -7.66
C LEU A 89 14.05 5.02 -8.71
N THR A 90 13.71 3.76 -8.97
CA THR A 90 14.39 2.96 -9.99
C THR A 90 14.09 3.47 -11.40
N GLY A 91 12.86 3.93 -11.67
CA GLY A 91 12.46 4.50 -12.94
C GLY A 91 13.23 5.79 -13.26
N LEU A 92 13.32 6.72 -12.30
CA LEU A 92 14.14 7.93 -12.42
C LEU A 92 15.60 7.60 -12.73
N ARG A 93 16.18 6.59 -12.05
CA ARG A 93 17.56 6.14 -12.31
C ARG A 93 17.75 5.56 -13.70
N MET A 94 16.71 4.97 -14.30
CA MET A 94 16.73 4.39 -15.64
C MET A 94 16.30 5.37 -16.74
N GLY A 95 15.93 6.61 -16.39
CA GLY A 95 15.42 7.60 -17.35
C GLY A 95 14.00 7.32 -17.84
N LEU A 96 13.20 6.56 -17.08
CA LEU A 96 11.79 6.30 -17.40
C LEU A 96 10.90 7.50 -17.03
N PRO A 97 9.75 7.68 -17.71
CA PRO A 97 8.79 8.72 -17.35
C PRO A 97 8.30 8.58 -15.90
N ALA A 98 8.51 9.61 -15.09
CA ALA A 98 8.13 9.60 -13.68
C ALA A 98 6.61 9.76 -13.46
N GLY A 99 5.91 10.38 -14.41
CA GLY A 99 4.49 10.76 -14.28
C GLY A 99 3.57 9.64 -13.75
N PRO A 100 3.55 8.45 -14.37
CA PRO A 100 2.70 7.35 -13.90
C PRO A 100 3.00 6.92 -12.45
N ALA A 101 4.29 6.82 -12.09
CA ALA A 101 4.70 6.41 -10.75
C ALA A 101 4.39 7.50 -9.70
N VAL A 102 4.54 8.78 -10.06
CA VAL A 102 4.17 9.92 -9.20
C VAL A 102 2.66 9.93 -8.94
N VAL A 103 1.84 9.79 -9.98
CA VAL A 103 0.37 9.75 -9.83
C VAL A 103 -0.05 8.54 -8.99
N SER A 104 0.49 7.35 -9.28
CA SER A 104 0.17 6.14 -8.52
C SER A 104 0.55 6.28 -7.04
N LEU A 105 1.74 6.81 -6.73
CA LEU A 105 2.17 7.07 -5.36
C LEU A 105 1.28 8.11 -4.67
N ALA A 106 0.96 9.22 -5.34
CA ALA A 106 0.11 10.27 -4.80
C ALA A 106 -1.31 9.75 -4.48
N CYS A 107 -1.92 9.01 -5.39
CA CYS A 107 -3.22 8.36 -5.16
C CYS A 107 -3.16 7.35 -4.00
N THR A 108 -2.11 6.53 -3.95
CA THR A 108 -1.93 5.53 -2.89
C THR A 108 -1.77 6.20 -1.52
N LEU A 109 -1.02 7.29 -1.43
CA LEU A 109 -0.86 8.05 -0.20
C LEU A 109 -2.14 8.79 0.19
N ALA A 110 -2.87 9.37 -0.76
CA ALA A 110 -4.16 10.00 -0.48
C ALA A 110 -5.17 8.99 0.08
N ASN A 111 -5.16 7.77 -0.45
CA ASN A 111 -5.93 6.66 0.08
C ASN A 111 -5.50 6.29 1.50
N MET A 112 -4.21 6.04 1.70
CA MET A 112 -3.64 5.62 2.99
C MET A 112 -3.85 6.65 4.11
N LEU A 113 -3.67 7.93 3.81
CA LEU A 113 -3.59 9.00 4.81
C LEU A 113 -4.94 9.67 5.07
N TYR A 114 -5.88 9.61 4.12
CA TYR A 114 -7.12 10.36 4.21
C TYR A 114 -8.36 9.55 3.85
N LEU A 115 -8.48 9.01 2.63
CA LEU A 115 -9.74 8.41 2.17
C LEU A 115 -10.10 7.14 2.94
N GLU A 116 -9.14 6.23 3.13
CA GLU A 116 -9.36 4.96 3.81
C GLU A 116 -9.67 5.16 5.31
N PRO A 117 -8.89 5.92 6.10
CA PRO A 117 -9.19 6.11 7.52
C PRO A 117 -10.58 6.76 7.74
N GLN A 118 -10.98 7.67 6.85
CA GLN A 118 -12.27 8.34 6.91
C GLN A 118 -13.41 7.39 6.50
N ALA A 119 -13.22 6.56 5.48
CA ALA A 119 -14.21 5.56 5.06
C ALA A 119 -14.41 4.50 6.15
N THR A 120 -13.31 3.98 6.70
CA THR A 120 -13.31 2.96 7.76
C THR A 120 -13.96 3.49 9.04
N SER A 121 -13.61 4.69 9.50
CA SER A 121 -14.23 5.29 10.69
C SER A 121 -15.74 5.52 10.52
N THR A 122 -16.17 6.04 9.36
CA THR A 122 -17.60 6.21 9.05
C THR A 122 -18.34 4.86 9.02
N MET A 123 -17.70 3.81 8.52
CA MET A 123 -18.25 2.46 8.50
C MET A 123 -18.38 1.86 9.90
N MET A 124 -17.35 2.01 10.75
CA MET A 124 -17.38 1.53 12.14
C MET A 124 -18.44 2.25 12.97
N GLU A 125 -18.59 3.58 12.80
CA GLU A 125 -19.66 4.33 13.47
C GLU A 125 -21.05 3.78 13.13
N ARG A 126 -21.29 3.40 11.87
CA ARG A 126 -22.55 2.76 11.46
C ARG A 126 -22.75 1.41 12.13
N TYR A 127 -21.71 0.59 12.22
CA TYR A 127 -21.80 -0.71 12.88
C TYR A 127 -22.07 -0.57 14.37
N ASP A 128 -21.40 0.35 15.04
CA ASP A 128 -21.60 0.60 16.48
C ASP A 128 -23.02 1.06 16.79
N ARG A 129 -23.58 1.94 15.95
CA ARG A 129 -24.97 2.39 16.08
C ARG A 129 -25.96 1.25 15.91
N GLN A 130 -25.76 0.41 14.89
CA GLN A 130 -26.57 -0.78 14.64
C GLN A 130 -26.50 -1.76 15.81
N ASN A 131 -25.30 -2.02 16.33
CA ASN A 131 -25.08 -2.94 17.45
C ASN A 131 -25.67 -2.42 18.77
N LYS A 132 -25.72 -1.10 18.97
CA LYS A 132 -26.39 -0.44 20.11
C LYS A 132 -27.91 -0.30 19.93
N GLY A 133 -28.47 -0.72 18.79
CA GLY A 133 -29.90 -0.60 18.52
C GLY A 133 -30.39 0.85 18.36
N LEU A 134 -29.49 1.80 18.09
CA LEU A 134 -29.85 3.21 17.89
C LEU A 134 -30.55 3.37 16.55
N LYS A 135 -31.78 3.89 16.55
CA LYS A 135 -32.58 4.10 15.34
C LYS A 135 -32.79 5.59 15.09
N ASP A 136 -31.97 6.17 14.22
CA ASP A 136 -32.17 7.52 13.70
C ASP A 136 -31.97 7.49 12.17
N PRO A 137 -33.08 7.48 11.40
CA PRO A 137 -33.03 7.37 9.95
C PRO A 137 -32.23 8.49 9.28
N ALA A 138 -32.23 9.70 9.84
CA ALA A 138 -31.54 10.84 9.25
C ALA A 138 -30.02 10.67 9.38
N VAL A 139 -29.54 10.25 10.55
CA VAL A 139 -28.12 9.99 10.79
C VAL A 139 -27.63 8.80 9.98
N ASP A 140 -28.39 7.71 9.92
CA ASP A 140 -27.98 6.48 9.22
C ASP A 140 -27.88 6.72 7.71
N LYS A 141 -28.81 7.51 7.13
CA LYS A 141 -28.76 7.95 5.73
C LYS A 141 -27.53 8.82 5.46
N ARG A 142 -27.23 9.77 6.36
CA ARG A 142 -26.05 10.65 6.24
C ARG A 142 -24.75 9.86 6.27
N LEU A 143 -24.60 8.94 7.23
CA LEU A 143 -23.41 8.10 7.34
C LEU A 143 -23.27 7.15 6.14
N GLY A 144 -24.39 6.59 5.65
CA GLY A 144 -24.41 5.78 4.43
C GLY A 144 -23.92 6.56 3.20
N ALA A 145 -24.41 7.79 3.01
CA ALA A 145 -23.98 8.66 1.92
C ALA A 145 -22.51 9.07 2.04
N ARG A 146 -22.05 9.43 3.25
CA ARG A 146 -20.64 9.76 3.51
C ARG A 146 -19.72 8.59 3.21
N PHE A 147 -20.08 7.39 3.69
CA PHE A 147 -19.33 6.18 3.39
C PHE A 147 -19.28 5.90 1.88
N GLY A 148 -20.43 5.95 1.20
CA GLY A 148 -20.48 5.73 -0.26
C GLY A 148 -19.62 6.72 -1.04
N LYS A 149 -19.62 8.00 -0.65
CA LYS A 149 -18.77 9.03 -1.27
C LYS A 149 -17.28 8.76 -1.03
N LEU A 150 -16.88 8.53 0.22
CA LEU A 150 -15.47 8.29 0.57
C LEU A 150 -14.95 7.00 -0.09
N HIS A 151 -15.75 5.94 -0.05
CA HIS A 151 -15.40 4.67 -0.66
C HIS A 151 -15.35 4.74 -2.19
N GLY A 152 -16.23 5.52 -2.83
CA GLY A 152 -16.22 5.69 -4.28
C GLY A 152 -15.11 6.61 -4.81
N MET A 153 -14.51 7.45 -3.96
CA MET A 153 -13.31 8.24 -4.30
C MET A 153 -12.01 7.45 -4.12
N SER A 154 -12.05 6.37 -3.33
CA SER A 154 -10.92 5.52 -3.00
C SER A 154 -10.60 4.55 -4.12
#